data_AF-A0A317GW61-F1
#
_entry.id   AF-A0A317GW61-F1
#
_cell.length_a   1.000
_cell.length_b   1.000
_cell.length_c   1.000
_cell.angle_alpha   90.00
_cell.angle_beta   90.00
_cell.angle_gamma   90.00
#
_symmetry.space_group_name_H-M   'P 1'
#
loop_
_entity.id
_entity.type
_entity.pdbx_description
1 polymer ?
#
loop_
_entity_poly.entity_id
_entity_poly.type
_entity_poly.pdbx_seq_one_letter_code
_entity_poly.pdbx_strand_id
1 'polypeptide(L)'
;MKNEKKQLKKVTHIYDEESKQYLPIVDRIDEFKKKSKPSSAARFKENRKEKIRVLKKLKVRNPPSPGGVGYGVYYHQSFQWRFTNFSCLDFGILIPETAGGNSENYLYLTATNGTAHGVEALASYNGQEEPYFKIFDWAKPEADRWSLSIAFSKLAANASTVNINGKRFRYCRILNRTEMLSPGIWENKVCLFNFQHQNWDLVYNFQYSSELEQQKDNYQGSWGPIIECFQENYQGLNPMGFYKAMLYNDAHSPKLTVQNTRIRNDDEGIELAYIDKNWVFYVS
;
A
#
# COMPACT_ATOMS: atom_id res chain seq x y z
N MET A 1 -25.74 -41.93 6.57
CA MET A 1 -24.34 -41.45 6.58
C MET A 1 -24.20 -40.37 5.51
N LYS A 2 -24.06 -39.10 5.89
CA LYS A 2 -23.79 -38.00 4.94
C LYS A 2 -22.27 -37.96 4.70
N ASN A 3 -21.84 -38.32 3.49
CA ASN A 3 -20.47 -38.13 3.03
C ASN A 3 -20.25 -36.64 2.75
N GLU A 4 -19.74 -35.90 3.73
CA GLU A 4 -19.14 -34.59 3.47
C GLU A 4 -17.83 -34.81 2.70
N LYS A 5 -17.88 -34.62 1.38
CA LYS A 5 -16.68 -34.42 0.57
C LYS A 5 -16.01 -33.14 1.06
N LYS A 6 -15.02 -33.27 1.93
CA LYS A 6 -14.13 -32.19 2.36
C LYS A 6 -13.41 -31.67 1.12
N GLN A 7 -13.92 -30.59 0.54
CA GLN A 7 -13.31 -29.95 -0.63
C GLN A 7 -11.90 -29.50 -0.22
N LEU A 8 -10.88 -30.14 -0.80
CA LEU A 8 -9.49 -29.77 -0.55
C LEU A 8 -9.31 -28.30 -0.97
N LYS A 9 -9.08 -27.41 0.00
CA LYS A 9 -8.74 -26.01 -0.28
C LYS A 9 -7.42 -26.01 -1.06
N LYS A 10 -7.45 -25.54 -2.31
CA LYS A 10 -6.26 -25.35 -3.13
C LYS A 10 -5.36 -24.31 -2.44
N VAL A 11 -4.15 -24.72 -2.06
CA VAL A 11 -3.14 -23.82 -1.49
C VAL A 11 -2.38 -23.18 -2.64
N THR A 12 -2.54 -21.86 -2.80
CA THR A 12 -1.76 -21.06 -3.75
C THR A 12 -0.41 -20.73 -3.14
N HIS A 13 0.64 -20.67 -3.96
CA HIS A 13 1.98 -20.27 -3.53
C HIS A 13 2.46 -19.08 -4.36
N ILE A 14 3.36 -18.27 -3.81
CA ILE A 14 4.05 -17.20 -4.52
C ILE A 14 5.55 -17.29 -4.29
N TYR A 15 6.34 -17.02 -5.33
CA TYR A 15 7.79 -16.96 -5.20
C TYR A 15 8.17 -15.72 -4.39
N ASP A 16 8.89 -15.96 -3.30
CA ASP A 16 9.35 -14.93 -2.38
C ASP A 16 10.82 -14.63 -2.69
N GLU A 17 11.09 -13.42 -3.19
CA GLU A 17 12.45 -13.05 -3.62
C GLU A 17 13.45 -12.92 -2.46
N GLU A 18 13.00 -12.68 -1.23
CA GLU A 18 13.88 -12.54 -0.07
C GLU A 18 14.37 -13.88 0.46
N SER A 19 13.48 -14.85 0.61
CA SER A 19 13.80 -16.22 1.04
C SER A 19 14.22 -17.14 -0.11
N LYS A 20 13.97 -16.74 -1.37
CA LYS A 20 14.17 -17.54 -2.59
C LYS A 20 13.34 -18.84 -2.60
N GLN A 21 12.16 -18.81 -1.99
CA GLN A 21 11.27 -19.97 -1.84
C GLN A 21 9.85 -19.66 -2.32
N TYR A 22 9.11 -20.69 -2.71
CA TYR A 22 7.66 -20.58 -2.89
C TYR A 22 6.97 -20.67 -1.54
N LEU A 23 6.37 -19.56 -1.10
CA LEU A 23 5.68 -19.48 0.18
C LEU A 23 4.16 -19.57 -0.03
N PRO A 24 3.43 -20.25 0.88
CA PRO A 24 2.00 -20.39 0.76
C PRO A 24 1.30 -19.05 0.98
N ILE A 25 0.21 -18.84 0.25
CA ILE A 25 -0.76 -17.78 0.49
C ILE A 25 -1.89 -18.35 1.33
N VAL A 26 -2.13 -17.75 2.49
CA VAL A 26 -3.22 -18.08 3.41
C VAL A 26 -4.31 -17.03 3.29
N ASP A 27 -5.52 -17.45 2.95
CA ASP A 27 -6.67 -16.54 2.89
C ASP A 27 -7.07 -16.08 4.31
N ARG A 28 -6.90 -14.78 4.56
CA ARG A 28 -7.23 -14.11 5.83
C ARG A 28 -8.21 -12.96 5.62
N ILE A 29 -8.85 -12.84 4.46
CA ILE A 29 -9.66 -11.66 4.10
C ILE A 29 -10.72 -11.39 5.17
N ASP A 30 -11.43 -12.42 5.63
CA ASP A 30 -12.49 -12.27 6.64
C ASP A 30 -11.96 -11.82 8.01
N GLU A 31 -10.75 -12.26 8.39
CA GLU A 31 -10.10 -11.82 9.62
C GLU A 31 -9.72 -10.34 9.55
N PHE A 32 -9.21 -9.91 8.39
CA PHE A 32 -8.83 -8.52 8.15
C PHE A 32 -10.05 -7.60 8.06
N LYS A 33 -11.14 -8.06 7.42
CA LYS A 33 -12.44 -7.37 7.44
C LYS A 33 -12.97 -7.18 8.87
N LYS A 34 -12.91 -8.21 9.72
CA LYS A 34 -13.31 -8.10 11.15
C LYS A 34 -12.42 -7.14 11.95
N LYS A 35 -11.13 -7.09 11.64
CA LYS A 35 -10.17 -6.17 12.29
C LYS A 35 -10.37 -4.72 11.83
N SER A 36 -10.89 -4.51 10.63
CA SER A 36 -11.11 -3.18 10.07
C SER A 36 -12.10 -2.38 10.93
N LYS A 37 -11.81 -1.09 11.15
CA LYS A 37 -12.80 -0.19 11.77
C LYS A 37 -13.82 0.16 10.67
N PRO A 38 -15.14 0.03 10.90
CA PRO A 38 -16.12 0.57 9.96
C PRO A 38 -15.86 2.06 9.87
N SER A 39 -15.41 2.54 8.72
CA SER A 39 -15.14 3.96 8.54
C SER A 39 -16.46 4.71 8.81
N SER A 40 -16.41 5.70 9.69
CA SER A 40 -17.40 6.76 9.89
C SER A 40 -18.78 6.49 10.56
N ALA A 41 -19.32 5.28 10.71
CA ALA A 41 -20.72 5.15 11.18
C ALA A 41 -20.95 5.10 12.72
N ALA A 42 -19.97 4.65 13.53
CA ALA A 42 -20.26 4.22 14.91
C ALA A 42 -20.08 5.27 16.04
N ARG A 43 -19.84 6.56 15.73
CA ARG A 43 -19.61 7.60 16.77
C ARG A 43 -20.54 8.82 16.70
N PHE A 44 -21.59 8.78 15.89
CA PHE A 44 -22.46 9.94 15.60
C PHE A 44 -23.82 9.94 16.33
N LYS A 45 -23.84 9.57 17.61
CA LYS A 45 -24.95 9.90 18.49
C LYS A 45 -24.44 10.70 19.69
N GLU A 46 -24.41 12.02 19.54
CA GLU A 46 -24.90 13.02 20.51
C GLU A 46 -24.38 14.44 20.21
N ASN A 47 -25.29 15.41 20.37
CA ASN A 47 -25.12 16.87 20.44
C ASN A 47 -24.66 17.67 19.19
N ARG A 48 -25.67 18.18 18.48
CA ARG A 48 -25.62 18.98 17.23
C ARG A 48 -25.07 20.42 17.40
N LYS A 49 -25.04 20.97 18.62
CA LYS A 49 -24.61 22.37 18.88
C LYS A 49 -23.12 22.50 19.22
N GLU A 50 -22.54 21.56 19.96
CA GLU A 50 -21.07 21.43 20.12
C GLU A 50 -20.40 21.11 18.76
N LYS A 51 -21.15 20.41 17.90
CA LYS A 51 -20.76 19.96 16.56
C LYS A 51 -20.23 21.09 15.67
N ILE A 52 -20.88 22.26 15.63
CA ILE A 52 -20.49 23.34 14.70
C ILE A 52 -19.23 24.07 15.15
N ARG A 53 -19.03 24.22 16.47
CA ARG A 53 -17.86 24.91 17.03
C ARG A 53 -16.60 24.05 16.97
N VAL A 54 -16.74 22.73 17.13
CA VAL A 54 -15.64 21.76 16.99
C VAL A 54 -15.35 21.46 15.50
N LEU A 55 -16.36 21.42 14.61
CA LEU A 55 -16.16 21.18 13.18
C LEU A 55 -15.38 22.28 12.46
N LYS A 56 -15.44 23.54 12.93
CA LYS A 56 -14.56 24.61 12.40
C LYS A 56 -13.09 24.47 12.82
N LYS A 57 -12.77 23.60 13.79
CA LYS A 57 -11.41 23.35 14.29
C LYS A 57 -10.87 21.95 13.96
N LEU A 58 -11.69 21.01 13.48
CA LEU A 58 -11.25 19.68 13.06
C LEU A 58 -11.13 19.62 11.53
N LYS A 59 -9.91 19.86 11.05
CA LYS A 59 -9.48 19.58 9.67
C LYS A 59 -9.82 18.11 9.34
N VAL A 60 -10.63 17.92 8.29
CA VAL A 60 -10.88 16.71 7.48
C VAL A 60 -10.94 15.34 8.21
N ARG A 61 -12.15 14.89 8.58
CA ARG A 61 -12.39 13.56 9.21
C ARG A 61 -12.40 12.36 8.26
N ASN A 62 -12.44 12.56 6.95
CA ASN A 62 -12.41 11.48 5.97
C ASN A 62 -11.04 11.44 5.28
N PRO A 63 -10.42 10.26 5.08
CA PRO A 63 -9.17 10.19 4.35
C PRO A 63 -9.36 10.75 2.93
N PRO A 64 -8.58 11.75 2.49
CA PRO A 64 -8.59 12.20 1.10
C PRO A 64 -8.23 11.04 0.19
N SER A 65 -8.90 10.92 -0.96
CA SER A 65 -8.46 9.99 -2.00
C SER A 65 -6.99 10.26 -2.33
N PRO A 66 -6.17 9.22 -2.57
CA PRO A 66 -4.85 9.41 -3.17
C PRO A 66 -4.95 10.24 -4.45
N GLY A 67 -3.93 11.06 -4.69
CA GLY A 67 -3.89 12.14 -5.67
C GLY A 67 -3.30 13.46 -5.12
N GLY A 68 -2.62 13.43 -3.98
CA GLY A 68 -1.84 14.54 -3.43
C GLY A 68 -0.49 14.71 -4.14
N VAL A 69 0.44 15.41 -3.49
CA VAL A 69 1.80 15.57 -4.03
C VAL A 69 2.67 14.39 -3.59
N GLY A 70 3.10 13.55 -4.52
CA GLY A 70 3.92 12.37 -4.25
C GLY A 70 5.41 12.59 -4.46
N TYR A 71 6.22 12.23 -3.46
CA TYR A 71 7.69 12.24 -3.51
C TYR A 71 8.24 10.82 -3.45
N GLY A 72 9.17 10.48 -4.34
CA GLY A 72 9.70 9.13 -4.46
C GLY A 72 9.65 8.61 -5.89
N VAL A 73 9.29 7.34 -6.06
CA VAL A 73 9.51 6.59 -7.30
C VAL A 73 8.36 6.75 -8.29
N TYR A 74 8.69 7.20 -9.50
CA TYR A 74 7.78 7.20 -10.64
C TYR A 74 8.33 6.30 -11.74
N TYR A 75 7.47 5.46 -12.32
CA TYR A 75 7.85 4.58 -13.42
C TYR A 75 8.07 5.39 -14.69
N HIS A 76 9.05 4.98 -15.50
CA HIS A 76 9.04 5.39 -16.91
C HIS A 76 7.89 4.66 -17.61
N GLN A 77 7.16 5.36 -18.46
CA GLN A 77 6.01 4.82 -19.19
C GLN A 77 6.38 3.55 -19.98
N SER A 78 7.54 3.57 -20.66
CA SER A 78 8.07 2.41 -21.40
C SER A 78 8.37 1.20 -20.53
N PHE A 79 8.56 1.39 -19.23
CA PHE A 79 8.72 0.32 -18.24
C PHE A 79 7.39 -0.13 -17.66
N GLN A 80 6.54 0.83 -17.26
CA GLN A 80 5.21 0.59 -16.68
C GLN A 80 4.35 -0.28 -17.61
N TRP A 81 4.37 -0.01 -18.91
CA TRP A 81 3.45 -0.64 -19.88
C TRP A 81 3.86 -2.02 -20.39
N ARG A 82 4.93 -2.60 -19.83
CA ARG A 82 5.53 -3.86 -20.34
C ARG A 82 4.77 -5.11 -19.91
N PHE A 83 3.87 -5.02 -18.94
CA PHE A 83 3.05 -6.16 -18.54
C PHE A 83 1.97 -6.46 -19.58
N THR A 84 1.58 -7.74 -19.62
CA THR A 84 0.45 -8.26 -20.41
C THR A 84 -0.54 -9.02 -19.55
N ASN A 85 -0.07 -9.82 -18.60
CA ASN A 85 -0.92 -10.73 -17.83
C ASN A 85 -0.88 -10.44 -16.33
N PHE A 86 0.22 -9.92 -15.80
CA PHE A 86 0.27 -9.53 -14.40
C PHE A 86 1.32 -8.46 -14.14
N SER A 87 1.07 -7.67 -13.09
CA SER A 87 2.07 -6.81 -12.49
C SER A 87 2.00 -6.93 -10.97
N CYS A 88 3.15 -7.00 -10.32
CA CYS A 88 3.25 -7.23 -8.89
C CYS A 88 4.38 -6.41 -8.29
N LEU A 89 4.09 -5.59 -7.29
CA LEU A 89 5.08 -4.89 -6.48
C LEU A 89 5.23 -5.61 -5.13
N ASP A 90 6.45 -6.02 -4.82
CA ASP A 90 6.88 -6.47 -3.49
C ASP A 90 7.69 -5.37 -2.85
N PHE A 91 7.27 -4.92 -1.67
CA PHE A 91 7.89 -3.79 -1.00
C PHE A 91 7.62 -3.81 0.50
N GLY A 92 8.56 -3.25 1.27
CA GLY A 92 8.38 -2.93 2.68
C GLY A 92 8.04 -1.46 2.87
N ILE A 93 7.07 -1.15 3.72
CA ILE A 93 6.85 0.22 4.23
C ILE A 93 7.52 0.35 5.59
N LEU A 94 8.36 1.35 5.79
CA LEU A 94 8.99 1.72 7.06
C LEU A 94 8.04 2.65 7.83
N ILE A 95 7.51 2.18 8.96
CA ILE A 95 6.33 2.74 9.62
C ILE A 95 6.70 3.16 11.05
N PRO A 96 7.08 4.42 11.31
CA PRO A 96 7.20 4.94 12.67
C PRO A 96 5.83 4.96 13.38
N GLU A 97 5.86 5.00 14.72
CA GLU A 97 4.63 5.00 15.54
C GLU A 97 3.73 6.22 15.32
N THR A 98 4.34 7.36 15.01
CA THR A 98 3.68 8.61 14.61
C THR A 98 4.44 9.23 13.45
N ALA A 99 3.80 10.16 12.73
CA ALA A 99 4.47 10.89 11.64
C ALA A 99 5.63 11.74 12.14
N GLY A 100 5.56 12.28 13.36
CA GLY A 100 6.54 13.21 13.90
C GLY A 100 6.36 14.64 13.37
N GLY A 101 7.15 15.57 13.91
CA GLY A 101 7.26 16.92 13.37
C GLY A 101 5.97 17.73 13.35
N ASN A 102 5.83 18.55 12.31
CA ASN A 102 4.66 19.41 12.07
C ASN A 102 3.57 18.75 11.20
N SER A 103 3.53 17.42 11.12
CA SER A 103 2.46 16.71 10.41
C SER A 103 1.13 16.92 11.15
N GLU A 104 0.26 17.77 10.59
CA GLU A 104 -1.07 18.10 11.11
C GLU A 104 -2.20 17.53 10.24
N ASN A 105 -1.88 17.05 9.04
CA ASN A 105 -2.83 16.53 8.06
C ASN A 105 -2.50 15.07 7.69
N TYR A 106 -3.18 14.56 6.66
CA TYR A 106 -2.87 13.25 6.11
C TYR A 106 -1.48 13.21 5.47
N LEU A 107 -0.80 12.09 5.64
CA LEU A 107 0.46 11.75 5.00
C LEU A 107 0.40 10.26 4.67
N TYR A 108 0.59 9.89 3.41
CA TYR A 108 0.54 8.49 2.97
C TYR A 108 1.92 8.00 2.56
N LEU A 109 2.24 6.76 2.91
CA LEU A 109 3.30 5.99 2.27
C LEU A 109 2.58 4.97 1.40
N THR A 110 2.54 5.20 0.11
CA THR A 110 1.72 4.44 -0.85
C THR A 110 2.57 3.92 -2.00
N ALA A 111 2.08 2.87 -2.67
CA ALA A 111 2.66 2.38 -3.90
C ALA A 111 1.63 1.67 -4.77
N THR A 112 1.72 1.87 -6.09
CA THR A 112 1.03 1.04 -7.08
C THR A 112 1.99 0.03 -7.69
N ASN A 113 1.43 -1.03 -8.27
CA ASN A 113 2.16 -2.00 -9.08
C ASN A 113 2.21 -1.63 -10.58
N GLY A 114 1.98 -0.38 -10.95
CA GLY A 114 2.09 0.04 -12.36
C GLY A 114 0.80 -0.11 -13.19
N THR A 115 -0.24 -0.79 -12.68
CA THR A 115 -1.52 -0.91 -13.40
C THR A 115 -2.46 0.25 -13.05
N ALA A 116 -3.20 0.74 -14.04
CA ALA A 116 -4.11 1.88 -13.88
C ALA A 116 -5.29 1.56 -12.95
N HIS A 117 -5.88 0.37 -13.07
CA HIS A 117 -6.93 -0.12 -12.20
C HIS A 117 -6.38 -0.96 -11.04
N GLY A 118 -5.10 -0.79 -10.70
CA GLY A 118 -4.46 -1.47 -9.58
C GLY A 118 -4.90 -0.95 -8.22
N VAL A 119 -4.21 -1.42 -7.20
CA VAL A 119 -4.41 -0.99 -5.82
C VAL A 119 -3.28 -0.07 -5.38
N GLU A 120 -3.61 0.89 -4.55
CA GLU A 120 -2.68 1.52 -3.62
C GLU A 120 -2.79 0.87 -2.24
N ALA A 121 -1.75 0.10 -1.90
CA ALA A 121 -1.57 -0.45 -0.56
C ALA A 121 -0.68 0.51 0.23
N LEU A 122 -1.24 1.12 1.28
CA LEU A 122 -0.62 2.29 1.91
C LEU A 122 -0.64 2.26 3.43
N ALA A 123 0.36 2.92 4.03
CA ALA A 123 0.28 3.39 5.40
C ALA A 123 -0.24 4.84 5.41
N SER A 124 -1.24 5.12 6.25
CA SER A 124 -1.85 6.44 6.39
C SER A 124 -1.65 6.97 7.80
N TYR A 125 -1.07 8.16 7.88
CA TYR A 125 -1.07 9.00 9.07
C TYR A 125 -2.17 10.05 8.96
N ASN A 126 -2.73 10.45 10.10
CA ASN A 126 -3.65 11.58 10.24
C ASN A 126 -3.11 12.46 11.37
N GLY A 127 -2.29 13.44 11.02
CA GLY A 127 -1.46 14.17 11.99
C GLY A 127 -0.52 13.23 12.75
N GLN A 128 -0.61 13.27 14.09
CA GLN A 128 0.23 12.47 15.00
C GLN A 128 -0.46 11.19 15.52
N GLU A 129 -1.61 10.80 14.95
CA GLU A 129 -2.30 9.56 15.34
C GLU A 129 -1.52 8.30 14.94
N GLU A 130 -1.90 7.14 15.52
CA GLU A 130 -1.37 5.85 15.09
C GLU A 130 -1.62 5.64 13.59
N PRO A 131 -0.66 5.07 12.84
CA PRO A 131 -0.87 4.82 11.42
C PRO A 131 -1.85 3.68 11.18
N TYR A 132 -2.46 3.71 9.99
CA TYR A 132 -3.35 2.67 9.50
C TYR A 132 -2.80 2.09 8.20
N PHE A 133 -2.82 0.77 8.09
CA PHE A 133 -2.72 0.10 6.80
C PHE A 133 -4.06 0.20 6.07
N LYS A 134 -4.05 0.72 4.85
CA LYS A 134 -5.25 0.91 4.03
C LYS A 134 -5.06 0.39 2.61
N ILE A 135 -6.18 0.10 1.98
CA ILE A 135 -6.27 -0.30 0.57
C ILE A 135 -7.22 0.66 -0.13
N PHE A 136 -6.71 1.34 -1.15
CA PHE A 136 -7.48 2.11 -2.12
C PHE A 136 -7.43 1.39 -3.47
N ASP A 137 -8.58 0.95 -3.98
CA ASP A 137 -8.65 0.16 -5.23
C ASP A 137 -9.21 1.01 -6.37
N TRP A 138 -8.38 1.29 -7.38
CA TRP A 138 -8.76 2.12 -8.53
C TRP A 138 -9.78 1.44 -9.45
N ALA A 139 -9.91 0.11 -9.41
CA ALA A 139 -10.91 -0.63 -10.18
C ALA A 139 -12.34 -0.45 -9.63
N LYS A 140 -12.49 0.05 -8.40
CA LYS A 140 -13.80 0.21 -7.78
C LYS A 140 -14.46 1.55 -8.11
N PRO A 141 -15.81 1.61 -8.07
CA PRO A 141 -16.53 2.87 -8.04
C PRO A 141 -15.98 3.80 -6.96
N GLU A 142 -15.95 5.11 -7.23
CA GLU A 142 -15.32 6.11 -6.36
C GLU A 142 -15.75 6.00 -4.88
N ALA A 143 -17.04 5.75 -4.63
CA ALA A 143 -17.60 5.62 -3.29
C ALA A 143 -17.04 4.42 -2.49
N ASP A 144 -16.52 3.39 -3.17
CA ASP A 144 -16.11 2.11 -2.58
C ASP A 144 -14.60 1.84 -2.70
N ARG A 145 -13.81 2.80 -3.20
CA ARG A 145 -12.37 2.61 -3.41
C ARG A 145 -11.63 2.31 -2.12
N TRP A 146 -12.01 2.94 -1.01
CA TRP A 146 -11.48 2.63 0.33
C TRP A 146 -11.98 1.27 0.82
N SER A 147 -11.20 0.22 0.54
CA SER A 147 -11.63 -1.17 0.71
C SER A 147 -11.18 -1.81 2.02
N LEU A 148 -10.10 -1.30 2.63
CA LEU A 148 -9.57 -1.82 3.90
C LEU A 148 -8.99 -0.68 4.72
N SER A 149 -9.15 -0.75 6.04
CA SER A 149 -8.53 0.18 7.00
C SER A 149 -8.30 -0.49 8.34
N ILE A 150 -7.04 -0.75 8.68
CA ILE A 150 -6.64 -1.47 9.89
C ILE A 150 -5.52 -0.70 10.59
N ALA A 151 -5.70 -0.42 11.87
CA ALA A 151 -4.64 0.18 12.69
C ALA A 151 -3.41 -0.75 12.73
N PHE A 152 -2.20 -0.19 12.59
CA PHE A 152 -0.97 -0.99 12.62
C PHE A 152 -0.76 -1.76 13.93
N SER A 153 -1.34 -1.31 15.03
CA SER A 153 -1.40 -2.03 16.31
C SER A 153 -2.04 -3.43 16.19
N LYS A 154 -2.90 -3.66 15.19
CA LYS A 154 -3.57 -4.95 14.93
C LYS A 154 -2.81 -5.87 13.96
N LEU A 155 -1.64 -5.44 13.47
CA LEU A 155 -0.82 -6.15 12.49
C LEU A 155 0.44 -6.78 13.10
N ALA A 156 0.39 -7.19 14.37
CA ALA A 156 1.56 -7.71 15.09
C ALA A 156 2.24 -8.90 14.39
N ALA A 157 1.47 -9.81 13.77
CA ALA A 157 2.02 -10.92 13.00
C ALA A 157 2.63 -10.50 11.65
N ASN A 158 2.21 -9.35 11.11
CA ASN A 158 2.59 -8.84 9.79
C ASN A 158 3.56 -7.65 9.84
N ALA A 159 4.10 -7.36 11.02
CA ALA A 159 5.09 -6.32 11.23
C ALA A 159 6.36 -6.92 11.84
N SER A 160 7.51 -6.39 11.43
CA SER A 160 8.81 -6.78 11.97
C SER A 160 9.70 -5.55 12.10
N THR A 161 10.96 -5.74 12.46
CA THR A 161 11.97 -4.69 12.45
C THR A 161 13.08 -5.01 11.48
N VAL A 162 13.57 -4.00 10.77
CA VAL A 162 14.73 -4.09 9.86
C VAL A 162 15.79 -3.08 10.28
N ASN A 163 17.07 -3.42 10.09
CA ASN A 163 18.18 -2.50 10.28
C ASN A 163 18.66 -2.02 8.90
N ILE A 164 18.65 -0.71 8.70
CA ILE A 164 19.13 -0.04 7.48
C ILE A 164 20.17 0.99 7.93
N ASN A 165 21.43 0.78 7.57
CA ASN A 165 22.55 1.66 7.90
C ASN A 165 22.64 2.02 9.39
N GLY A 166 22.48 1.02 10.27
CA GLY A 166 22.56 1.21 11.72
C GLY A 166 21.28 1.75 12.36
N LYS A 167 20.29 2.19 11.58
CA LYS A 167 18.98 2.63 12.07
C LYS A 167 17.99 1.47 12.04
N ARG A 168 17.22 1.32 13.12
CA ARG A 168 16.20 0.29 13.25
C ARG A 168 14.83 0.86 12.90
N PHE A 169 14.14 0.22 11.96
CA PHE A 169 12.81 0.62 11.51
C PHE A 169 11.81 -0.50 11.77
N ARG A 170 10.61 -0.15 12.22
CA ARG A 170 9.46 -1.04 12.13
C ARG A 170 9.01 -1.06 10.67
N TYR A 171 8.68 -2.23 10.13
CA TYR A 171 8.21 -2.33 8.75
C TYR A 171 7.15 -3.42 8.55
N CYS A 172 6.39 -3.29 7.46
CA CYS A 172 5.43 -4.27 6.97
C CYS A 172 5.75 -4.55 5.51
N ARG A 173 5.89 -5.83 5.14
CA ARG A 173 6.17 -6.26 3.77
C ARG A 173 4.87 -6.64 3.07
N ILE A 174 4.71 -6.14 1.85
CA ILE A 174 3.47 -6.15 1.09
C ILE A 174 3.75 -6.72 -0.29
N LEU A 175 2.87 -7.61 -0.75
CA LEU A 175 2.72 -7.93 -2.16
C LEU A 175 1.45 -7.28 -2.68
N ASN A 176 1.58 -6.39 -3.65
CA ASN A 176 0.48 -5.75 -4.35
C ASN A 176 0.46 -6.26 -5.80
N ARG A 177 -0.57 -7.00 -6.19
CA ARG A 177 -0.62 -7.72 -7.47
C ARG A 177 -1.92 -7.44 -8.21
N THR A 178 -1.81 -7.27 -9.52
CA THR A 178 -2.91 -7.22 -10.48
C THR A 178 -2.64 -8.29 -11.52
N GLU A 179 -3.58 -9.18 -11.78
CA GLU A 179 -3.40 -10.26 -12.75
C GLU A 179 -4.68 -10.56 -13.54
N MET A 180 -4.52 -10.96 -14.79
CA MET A 180 -5.62 -11.39 -15.64
C MET A 180 -5.94 -12.86 -15.34
N LEU A 181 -7.18 -13.14 -14.95
CA LEU A 181 -7.67 -14.50 -14.69
C LEU A 181 -8.16 -15.19 -15.98
N SER A 182 -8.74 -14.39 -16.87
CA SER A 182 -9.21 -14.75 -18.21
C SER A 182 -9.27 -13.48 -19.05
N PRO A 183 -9.31 -13.56 -20.39
CA PRO A 183 -9.45 -12.37 -21.23
C PRO A 183 -10.58 -11.45 -20.74
N GLY A 184 -10.26 -10.18 -20.51
CA GLY A 184 -11.22 -9.17 -20.02
C GLY A 184 -11.54 -9.22 -18.52
N ILE A 185 -11.01 -10.18 -17.75
CA ILE A 185 -11.25 -10.34 -16.30
C ILE A 185 -9.92 -10.27 -15.55
N TRP A 186 -9.82 -9.27 -14.67
CA TRP A 186 -8.65 -9.00 -13.85
C TRP A 186 -8.95 -9.16 -12.37
N GLU A 187 -7.92 -9.38 -11.58
CA GLU A 187 -7.99 -9.46 -10.13
C GLU A 187 -6.87 -8.66 -9.49
N ASN A 188 -7.25 -7.77 -8.57
CA ASN A 188 -6.33 -7.15 -7.62
C ASN A 188 -6.20 -8.02 -6.38
N LYS A 189 -4.99 -8.18 -5.86
CA LYS A 189 -4.66 -8.91 -4.64
C LYS A 189 -3.65 -8.12 -3.81
N VAL A 190 -3.88 -8.07 -2.51
CA VAL A 190 -2.89 -7.58 -1.55
C VAL A 190 -2.64 -8.65 -0.51
N CYS A 191 -1.36 -9.00 -0.33
CA CYS A 191 -0.90 -9.87 0.73
C CYS A 191 0.05 -9.13 1.67
N LEU A 192 -0.02 -9.46 2.96
CA LEU A 192 0.95 -9.03 3.96
C LEU A 192 1.80 -10.23 4.38
N PHE A 193 3.11 -10.04 4.46
CA PHE A 193 3.97 -11.11 4.94
C PHE A 193 3.71 -11.37 6.42
N ASN A 194 3.54 -12.63 6.81
CA ASN A 194 3.38 -13.06 8.19
C ASN A 194 4.73 -13.53 8.73
N PHE A 195 5.35 -12.73 9.58
CA PHE A 195 6.68 -13.02 10.12
C PHE A 195 6.66 -14.16 11.16
N GLN A 196 5.52 -14.45 11.77
CA GLN A 196 5.40 -15.54 12.76
C GLN A 196 5.31 -16.91 12.09
N HIS A 197 4.60 -16.98 10.96
CA HIS A 197 4.34 -18.24 10.24
C HIS A 197 5.14 -18.39 8.94
N GLN A 198 5.91 -17.36 8.54
CA GLN A 198 6.72 -17.36 7.33
C GLN A 198 5.90 -17.68 6.07
N ASN A 199 4.77 -16.99 5.93
CA ASN A 199 3.85 -17.14 4.79
C ASN A 199 3.23 -15.78 4.40
N TRP A 200 2.42 -15.78 3.36
CA TRP A 200 1.71 -14.58 2.91
C TRP A 200 0.24 -14.65 3.33
N ASP A 201 -0.21 -13.69 4.14
CA ASP A 201 -1.64 -13.54 4.45
C ASP A 201 -2.30 -12.73 3.32
N LEU A 202 -3.23 -13.33 2.58
CA LEU A 202 -4.09 -12.60 1.64
C LEU A 202 -5.10 -11.78 2.44
N VAL A 203 -5.01 -10.46 2.34
CA VAL A 203 -5.83 -9.53 3.13
C VAL A 203 -6.92 -8.85 2.31
N TYR A 204 -6.78 -8.87 0.98
CA TYR A 204 -7.72 -8.27 0.06
C TYR A 204 -7.63 -8.91 -1.32
N ASN A 205 -8.79 -9.10 -1.95
CA ASN A 205 -8.89 -9.30 -3.39
C ASN A 205 -10.13 -8.61 -3.96
N PHE A 206 -10.08 -8.32 -5.27
CA PHE A 206 -11.23 -7.82 -6.02
C PHE A 206 -11.10 -8.16 -7.50
N GLN A 207 -12.13 -8.79 -8.04
CA GLN A 207 -12.21 -9.12 -9.47
C GLN A 207 -13.05 -8.10 -10.22
N TYR A 208 -12.62 -7.74 -11.41
CA TYR A 208 -13.26 -6.70 -12.22
C TYR A 208 -13.06 -6.97 -13.71
N SER A 209 -13.98 -6.43 -14.53
CA SER A 209 -13.86 -6.46 -15.98
C SER A 209 -13.04 -5.28 -16.49
N SER A 210 -12.04 -5.53 -17.32
CA SER A 210 -11.25 -4.48 -17.96
C SER A 210 -10.43 -5.05 -19.12
N GLU A 211 -10.18 -4.23 -20.13
CA GLU A 211 -9.26 -4.54 -21.22
C GLU A 211 -7.81 -4.25 -20.83
N LEU A 212 -6.84 -4.93 -21.46
CA LEU A 212 -5.41 -4.72 -21.19
C LEU A 212 -4.99 -3.25 -21.39
N GLU A 213 -5.47 -2.60 -22.45
CA GLU A 213 -5.12 -1.20 -22.74
C GLU A 213 -5.63 -0.24 -21.66
N GLN A 214 -6.75 -0.55 -21.01
CA GLN A 214 -7.26 0.25 -19.89
C GLN A 214 -6.40 0.08 -18.63
N GLN A 215 -5.58 -0.97 -18.54
CA GLN A 215 -4.60 -1.11 -17.45
C GLN A 215 -3.36 -0.22 -17.67
N LYS A 216 -3.18 0.35 -18.85
CA LYS A 216 -2.00 1.12 -19.27
C LYS A 216 -2.33 2.61 -19.39
N ASP A 217 -2.55 3.25 -18.25
CA ASP A 217 -2.76 4.70 -18.18
C ASP A 217 -1.44 5.45 -17.92
N ASN A 218 -1.38 6.71 -18.34
CA ASN A 218 -0.21 7.57 -18.14
C ASN A 218 -0.16 8.22 -16.76
N TYR A 219 -1.29 8.31 -16.07
CA TYR A 219 -1.42 8.94 -14.78
C TYR A 219 -1.64 7.90 -13.68
N GLN A 220 -2.75 7.16 -13.74
CA GLN A 220 -3.08 6.12 -12.77
C GLN A 220 -2.08 4.97 -12.87
N GLY A 221 -1.53 4.57 -11.74
CA GLY A 221 -0.49 3.53 -11.69
C GLY A 221 0.91 4.03 -12.07
N SER A 222 1.12 5.32 -12.37
CA SER A 222 2.43 5.82 -12.83
C SER A 222 3.50 5.92 -11.74
N TRP A 223 3.15 5.67 -10.47
CA TRP A 223 4.05 5.72 -9.33
C TRP A 223 4.25 4.37 -8.66
N GLY A 224 5.49 4.11 -8.25
CA GLY A 224 5.82 3.05 -7.32
C GLY A 224 5.74 3.56 -5.89
N PRO A 225 6.70 3.20 -5.02
CA PRO A 225 6.71 3.72 -3.67
C PRO A 225 6.93 5.24 -3.61
N ILE A 226 5.98 5.95 -3.01
CA ILE A 226 6.01 7.39 -2.79
C ILE A 226 5.50 7.75 -1.39
N ILE A 227 5.96 8.89 -0.90
CA ILE A 227 5.37 9.60 0.23
C ILE A 227 4.47 10.69 -0.33
N GLU A 228 3.18 10.61 -0.03
CA GLU A 228 2.16 11.50 -0.56
C GLU A 228 1.66 12.46 0.50
N CYS A 229 1.72 13.74 0.13
CA CYS A 229 1.57 14.89 0.99
C CYS A 229 0.24 15.61 0.74
N PHE A 230 -0.42 16.00 1.84
CA PHE A 230 -1.70 16.74 1.82
C PHE A 230 -1.64 18.07 2.61
N GLN A 231 -0.44 18.54 2.92
CA GLN A 231 -0.16 19.91 3.37
C GLN A 231 1.08 20.43 2.63
N GLU A 232 1.25 21.75 2.61
CA GLU A 232 2.27 22.43 1.80
C GLU A 232 3.70 22.15 2.26
N ASN A 233 3.93 21.88 3.55
CA ASN A 233 5.28 21.70 4.08
C ASN A 233 5.29 20.70 5.24
N TYR A 234 6.26 19.79 5.25
CA TYR A 234 6.54 18.88 6.36
C TYR A 234 7.96 19.15 6.90
N GLN A 235 8.14 19.07 8.22
CA GLN A 235 9.43 19.32 8.87
C GLN A 235 9.53 18.47 10.14
N GLY A 236 10.71 17.86 10.33
CA GLY A 236 11.02 17.04 11.50
C GLY A 236 10.21 15.75 11.55
N LEU A 237 10.00 15.11 10.39
CA LEU A 237 9.30 13.85 10.33
C LEU A 237 10.12 12.76 11.00
N ASN A 238 9.44 11.81 11.63
CA ASN A 238 10.08 10.58 12.05
C ASN A 238 10.58 9.83 10.80
N PRO A 239 11.77 9.18 10.86
CA PRO A 239 12.28 8.42 9.73
C PRO A 239 11.29 7.39 9.19
N MET A 240 10.86 7.58 7.93
CA MET A 240 9.85 6.75 7.27
C MET A 240 10.13 6.63 5.78
N GLY A 241 9.61 5.59 5.13
CA GLY A 241 9.86 5.36 3.71
C GLY A 241 9.66 3.91 3.32
N PHE A 242 10.54 3.40 2.46
CA PHE A 242 10.36 2.10 1.83
C PHE A 242 11.64 1.27 1.83
N TYR A 243 11.46 -0.04 1.72
CA TYR A 243 12.51 -1.03 1.77
C TYR A 243 12.30 -2.12 0.71
N LYS A 244 13.35 -2.41 -0.08
CA LYS A 244 13.39 -3.50 -1.07
C LYS A 244 12.19 -3.52 -2.03
N ALA A 245 11.91 -2.40 -2.68
CA ALA A 245 10.85 -2.33 -3.68
C ALA A 245 11.27 -3.02 -5.00
N MET A 246 10.48 -4.00 -5.42
CA MET A 246 10.73 -4.80 -6.62
C MET A 246 9.42 -4.98 -7.39
N LEU A 247 9.44 -4.65 -8.69
CA LEU A 247 8.27 -4.81 -9.56
C LEU A 247 8.51 -6.02 -10.47
N TYR A 248 7.59 -6.97 -10.48
CA TYR A 248 7.61 -8.14 -11.34
C TYR A 248 6.40 -8.12 -12.26
N ASN A 249 6.63 -8.46 -13.53
CA ASN A 249 5.57 -8.71 -14.48
C ASN A 249 5.96 -9.89 -15.39
N ASP A 250 5.06 -10.25 -16.30
CA ASP A 250 5.27 -11.32 -17.26
C ASP A 250 6.45 -11.08 -18.20
N ALA A 251 6.81 -9.83 -18.47
CA ALA A 251 7.91 -9.52 -19.35
C ALA A 251 9.26 -9.54 -18.60
N HIS A 252 9.31 -9.04 -17.36
CA HIS A 252 10.54 -8.69 -16.64
C HIS A 252 10.39 -8.87 -15.13
N SER A 253 11.51 -9.18 -14.46
CA SER A 253 11.62 -9.21 -12.99
C SER A 253 12.68 -8.25 -12.46
N PRO A 254 12.65 -6.93 -12.76
CA PRO A 254 13.73 -6.08 -12.33
C PRO A 254 13.42 -5.46 -10.97
N LYS A 255 14.48 -5.33 -10.17
CA LYS A 255 14.56 -4.26 -9.19
C LYS A 255 14.19 -2.96 -9.89
N LEU A 256 13.57 -2.04 -9.16
CA LEU A 256 13.49 -0.67 -9.65
C LEU A 256 14.94 -0.19 -9.88
N THR A 257 15.18 0.69 -10.84
CA THR A 257 16.52 1.24 -11.17
C THR A 257 16.33 2.57 -11.86
N VAL A 258 17.35 3.44 -11.85
CA VAL A 258 17.30 4.73 -12.55
C VAL A 258 17.08 4.62 -14.06
N GLN A 259 17.21 3.42 -14.64
CA GLN A 259 16.92 3.15 -16.04
C GLN A 259 15.43 2.92 -16.31
N ASN A 260 14.66 2.53 -15.28
CA ASN A 260 13.25 2.16 -15.39
C ASN A 260 12.32 3.03 -14.53
N THR A 261 12.90 3.85 -13.65
CA THR A 261 12.20 4.80 -12.80
C THR A 261 12.96 6.12 -12.70
N ARG A 262 12.23 7.16 -12.29
CA ARG A 262 12.78 8.45 -11.84
C ARG A 262 12.37 8.72 -10.40
N ILE A 263 13.14 9.55 -9.71
CA ILE A 263 12.78 10.11 -8.40
C ILE A 263 12.16 11.48 -8.61
N ARG A 264 11.03 11.74 -7.97
CA ARG A 264 10.54 13.09 -7.73
C ARG A 264 10.99 13.54 -6.34
N ASN A 265 11.77 14.61 -6.31
CA ASN A 265 12.19 15.35 -5.12
C ASN A 265 12.36 16.81 -5.54
N ASP A 266 11.30 17.59 -5.44
CA ASP A 266 11.28 19.03 -5.81
C ASP A 266 11.57 19.93 -4.60
N ASP A 267 12.08 19.36 -3.50
CA ASP A 267 12.52 20.03 -2.26
C ASP A 267 11.42 20.83 -1.52
N GLU A 268 10.16 20.52 -1.79
CA GLU A 268 8.97 21.13 -1.16
C GLU A 268 8.62 20.47 0.20
N GLY A 269 9.62 20.35 1.09
CA GLY A 269 9.41 19.97 2.49
C GLY A 269 9.50 18.47 2.82
N ILE A 270 10.03 17.64 1.93
CA ILE A 270 10.44 16.27 2.28
C ILE A 270 11.89 16.07 1.86
N GLU A 271 12.79 15.89 2.82
CA GLU A 271 14.21 15.66 2.53
C GLU A 271 14.48 14.14 2.40
N LEU A 272 14.96 13.72 1.23
CA LEU A 272 15.43 12.35 1.03
C LEU A 272 16.73 12.10 1.81
N ALA A 273 16.61 11.49 2.98
CA ALA A 273 17.73 11.20 3.86
C ALA A 273 18.63 10.06 3.36
N TYR A 274 18.09 9.13 2.56
CA TYR A 274 18.84 8.00 2.00
C TYR A 274 18.16 7.46 0.75
N ILE A 275 18.95 7.03 -0.23
CA ILE A 275 18.51 6.19 -1.36
C ILE A 275 19.61 5.19 -1.70
N ASP A 276 19.23 3.92 -1.92
CA ASP A 276 20.18 2.90 -2.37
C ASP A 276 19.75 2.12 -3.61
N LYS A 277 20.68 1.28 -4.08
CA LYS A 277 20.51 0.42 -5.26
C LYS A 277 19.39 -0.62 -5.15
N ASN A 278 18.84 -0.86 -3.96
CA ASN A 278 17.72 -1.77 -3.74
C ASN A 278 16.41 -1.00 -3.48
N TRP A 279 16.39 0.31 -3.78
CA TRP A 279 15.24 1.20 -3.55
C TRP A 279 14.77 1.18 -2.10
N VAL A 280 15.76 1.14 -1.21
CA VAL A 280 15.55 1.55 0.16
C VAL A 280 15.69 3.07 0.17
N PHE A 281 14.65 3.78 0.57
CA PHE A 281 14.73 5.20 0.83
C PHE A 281 13.89 5.56 2.04
N TYR A 282 14.31 6.60 2.75
CA TYR A 282 13.53 7.18 3.82
C TYR A 282 13.77 8.68 3.91
N VAL A 283 12.84 9.36 4.54
CA VAL A 283 12.83 10.81 4.71
C VAL A 283 12.89 11.15 6.20
N SER A 284 13.29 12.39 6.51
CA SER A 284 13.31 12.95 7.87
C SER A 284 13.06 14.45 7.83
#